data_AF-A0A835UMM0-F1
#
_entry.id   AF-A0A835UMM0-F1
#
_cell.length_a   1.000
_cell.length_b   1.000
_cell.length_c   1.000
_cell.angle_alpha   90.00
_cell.angle_beta   90.00
_cell.angle_gamma   90.00
#
_symmetry.space_group_name_H-M   'P 1'
#
loop_
_entity.id
_entity.type
_entity.pdbx_description
1 polymer ?
#
loop_
_entity_poly.entity_id
_entity_poly.type
_entity_poly.pdbx_seq_one_letter_code
_entity_poly.pdbx_strand_id
1 'polypeptide(L)'
;MEDGARNWEEMEKDCLVVIFSKLGIEDLTVSVPFVCHSWYAATRDPLSWKILGFISCNFMPWGSLAKRFAAQYQVSRVSFSSFFKLAVCSSGGLATELRFPDTASMEDLILASKECPRLRILALPRLTMEDEERIPRLMAKWKELERLEIHSKPSNFVHLAAEIAQNCRYIHELVMPGSSIKKEDAQAIVNFLPKLKSLDLSRSYLRKEELLTIAEGCRELERLIAKNCIGFELDEEITRKASRITLFQHDGSKTKDDVTFELDECDEQYVTVI
;
A
#
# COMPACT_ATOMS: atom_id res chain seq x y z
N MET A 1 -13.26 14.93 46.04
CA MET A 1 -13.91 14.30 44.87
C MET A 1 -12.79 13.55 44.18
N GLU A 2 -12.72 12.24 44.41
CA GLU A 2 -11.81 11.38 43.67
C GLU A 2 -12.31 11.37 42.22
N ASP A 3 -11.50 11.90 41.29
CA ASP A 3 -11.68 11.62 39.88
C ASP A 3 -11.54 10.11 39.73
N GLY A 4 -12.66 9.40 39.69
CA GLY A 4 -12.73 7.97 39.48
C GLY A 4 -12.15 7.66 38.11
N ALA A 5 -10.83 7.47 38.06
CA ALA A 5 -10.12 7.01 36.89
C ALA A 5 -10.78 5.71 36.46
N ARG A 6 -11.48 5.72 35.31
CA ARG A 6 -12.13 4.54 34.76
C ARG A 6 -11.07 3.44 34.62
N ASN A 7 -11.26 2.34 35.34
CA ASN A 7 -10.31 1.24 35.32
C ASN A 7 -10.44 0.46 34.02
N TRP A 8 -9.62 0.79 33.02
CA TRP A 8 -9.61 0.11 31.73
C TRP A 8 -9.22 -1.36 31.82
N GLU A 9 -8.70 -1.82 32.96
CA GLU A 9 -8.44 -3.24 33.21
C GLU A 9 -9.72 -4.07 33.32
N GLU A 10 -10.82 -3.45 33.76
CA GLU A 10 -12.14 -4.09 33.95
C GLU A 10 -13.00 -4.08 32.68
N MET A 11 -12.52 -3.45 31.60
CA MET A 11 -13.24 -3.43 30.34
C MET A 11 -13.32 -4.83 29.73
N GLU A 12 -14.49 -5.18 29.17
CA GLU A 12 -14.69 -6.47 28.52
C GLU A 12 -13.68 -6.69 27.38
N LYS A 13 -13.16 -7.92 27.30
CA LYS A 13 -12.15 -8.31 26.31
C LYS A 13 -12.60 -7.97 24.88
N ASP A 14 -13.87 -8.20 24.55
CA ASP A 14 -14.39 -7.96 23.21
C ASP A 14 -14.36 -6.47 22.84
N CYS A 15 -14.64 -5.57 23.80
CA CYS A 15 -14.47 -4.13 23.62
C CYS A 15 -13.00 -3.76 23.39
N LEU A 16 -12.08 -4.33 24.17
CA LEU A 16 -10.63 -4.14 23.99
C LEU A 16 -10.19 -4.59 22.60
N VAL A 17 -10.62 -5.75 22.12
CA VAL A 17 -10.30 -6.28 20.79
C VAL A 17 -10.79 -5.35 19.69
N VAL A 18 -12.00 -4.80 19.81
CA VAL A 18 -12.51 -3.82 18.83
C VAL A 18 -11.65 -2.55 18.81
N ILE A 19 -11.22 -2.05 19.97
CA ILE A 19 -10.32 -0.89 20.05
C ILE A 19 -8.96 -1.23 19.45
N PHE A 20 -8.37 -2.37 19.84
CA PHE A 20 -7.05 -2.80 19.42
C PHE A 20 -6.98 -3.10 17.92
N SER A 21 -8.07 -3.57 17.31
CA SER A 21 -8.17 -3.75 15.86
C SER A 21 -7.99 -2.46 15.05
N LYS A 22 -8.04 -1.29 15.70
CA LYS A 22 -7.82 0.03 15.07
C LYS A 22 -6.45 0.63 15.37
N LEU A 23 -5.64 -0.03 16.19
CA LEU A 23 -4.30 0.45 16.54
C LEU A 23 -3.27 0.07 15.47
N GLY A 24 -2.18 0.83 15.43
CA GLY A 24 -1.04 0.51 14.59
C GLY A 24 -0.27 -0.71 15.08
N ILE A 25 0.50 -1.31 14.18
CA ILE A 25 1.26 -2.53 14.49
C ILE A 25 2.31 -2.33 15.57
N GLU A 26 2.88 -1.12 15.69
CA GLU A 26 3.80 -0.78 16.77
C GLU A 26 3.11 -0.89 18.13
N ASP A 27 1.91 -0.33 18.28
CA ASP A 27 1.21 -0.38 19.56
C ASP A 27 0.77 -1.79 19.94
N LEU A 28 0.29 -2.56 18.97
CA LEU A 28 -0.09 -3.96 19.17
C LEU A 28 1.07 -4.87 19.55
N THR A 29 2.30 -4.51 19.20
CA THR A 29 3.49 -5.34 19.47
C THR A 29 4.28 -4.88 20.69
N VAL A 30 4.47 -3.58 20.91
CA VAL A 30 5.42 -3.07 21.92
C VAL A 30 4.82 -2.08 22.92
N SER A 31 3.51 -1.79 22.85
CA SER A 31 2.81 -0.92 23.80
C SER A 31 1.76 -1.70 24.59
N VAL A 32 0.66 -2.03 23.93
CA VAL A 32 -0.58 -2.55 24.54
C VAL A 32 -0.38 -3.87 25.31
N PRO A 33 0.39 -4.86 24.81
CA PRO A 33 0.56 -6.12 25.52
C PRO A 33 1.25 -6.00 26.88
N PHE A 34 1.87 -4.85 27.19
CA PHE A 34 2.68 -4.62 28.39
C PHE A 34 2.03 -3.68 29.40
N VAL A 35 0.77 -3.29 29.18
CA VAL A 35 0.01 -2.43 30.12
C VAL A 35 -0.53 -3.25 31.29
N CYS A 36 -1.31 -4.30 31.01
CA CYS A 36 -1.85 -5.21 32.03
C CYS A 36 -2.18 -6.58 31.42
N HIS A 37 -2.52 -7.56 32.26
CA HIS A 37 -2.87 -8.92 31.80
C HIS A 37 -4.11 -8.96 30.90
N SER A 38 -5.13 -8.14 31.19
CA SER A 38 -6.36 -8.06 30.39
C SER A 38 -6.06 -7.58 28.96
N TRP A 39 -5.22 -6.55 28.83
CA TRP A 39 -4.80 -6.00 27.54
C TRP A 39 -3.91 -6.99 26.77
N TYR A 40 -2.97 -7.64 27.46
CA TYR A 40 -2.20 -8.75 26.87
C TYR A 40 -3.12 -9.83 26.30
N ALA A 41 -4.12 -10.28 27.06
CA ALA A 41 -5.06 -11.30 26.61
C ALA A 41 -5.90 -10.85 25.40
N ALA A 42 -6.31 -9.59 25.34
CA ALA A 42 -7.01 -9.02 24.18
C ALA A 42 -6.11 -8.87 22.94
N THR A 43 -4.83 -8.51 23.10
CA THR A 43 -3.87 -8.48 21.97
C THR A 43 -3.58 -9.86 21.40
N ARG A 44 -3.76 -10.94 22.17
CA ARG A 44 -3.62 -12.31 21.65
C ARG A 44 -4.80 -12.77 20.80
N ASP A 45 -5.88 -11.97 20.75
CA ASP A 45 -7.02 -12.26 19.90
C ASP A 45 -6.69 -11.94 18.44
N PRO A 46 -6.85 -12.89 17.50
CA PRO A 46 -6.56 -12.66 16.09
C PRO A 46 -7.33 -11.50 15.45
N LEU A 47 -8.50 -11.15 15.99
CA LEU A 47 -9.28 -10.02 15.50
C LEU A 47 -8.61 -8.67 15.74
N SER A 48 -7.68 -8.58 16.70
CA SER A 48 -6.83 -7.40 16.92
C SER A 48 -5.82 -7.18 15.78
N TRP A 49 -5.56 -8.20 14.94
CA TRP A 49 -4.51 -8.20 13.91
C TRP A 49 -5.08 -8.31 12.49
N LYS A 50 -6.27 -7.75 12.27
CA LYS A 50 -6.88 -7.74 10.93
C LYS A 50 -6.19 -6.79 9.95
N ILE A 51 -5.53 -5.75 10.47
CA ILE A 51 -4.81 -4.75 9.69
C ILE A 51 -3.33 -4.85 10.01
N LEU A 52 -2.54 -5.23 9.01
CA LEU A 52 -1.09 -5.40 9.11
C LEU A 52 -0.41 -4.31 8.28
N GLY A 53 -0.31 -3.10 8.85
CA GLY A 53 0.30 -1.94 8.18
C GLY A 53 1.72 -1.68 8.67
N PHE A 54 2.70 -1.71 7.76
CA PHE A 54 4.11 -1.56 8.11
C PHE A 54 4.83 -0.40 7.41
N ILE A 55 4.15 0.39 6.56
CA ILE A 55 4.76 1.46 5.74
C ILE A 55 5.59 2.43 6.59
N SER A 56 5.11 2.77 7.79
CA SER A 56 5.78 3.71 8.70
C SER A 56 6.76 3.05 9.67
N CYS A 57 6.93 1.73 9.62
CA CYS A 57 7.76 1.00 10.57
C CYS A 57 9.24 1.13 10.23
N ASN A 58 10.00 1.78 11.12
CA ASN A 58 11.44 1.92 10.97
C ASN A 58 12.17 0.82 11.76
N PHE A 59 12.68 -0.18 11.04
CA PHE A 59 13.45 -1.31 11.59
C PHE A 59 14.95 -1.05 11.69
N MET A 60 15.40 0.17 11.41
CA MET A 60 16.81 0.53 11.55
C MET A 60 17.23 0.48 13.03
N PRO A 61 18.48 0.13 13.38
CA PRO A 61 18.89 -0.06 14.79
C PRO A 61 18.66 1.15 15.69
N TRP A 62 18.67 2.36 15.13
CA TRP A 62 18.40 3.59 15.87
C TRP A 62 16.91 3.95 15.96
N GLY A 63 16.04 3.29 15.20
CA GLY A 63 14.59 3.51 15.16
C GLY A 63 13.90 3.18 16.48
N SER A 64 12.84 3.93 16.80
CA SER A 64 12.06 3.78 18.04
C SER A 64 11.47 2.36 18.16
N LEU A 65 10.80 1.90 17.11
CA LEU A 65 10.19 0.58 17.06
C LEU A 65 11.23 -0.52 17.30
N ALA A 66 12.35 -0.49 16.57
CA ALA A 66 13.41 -1.48 16.71
C ALA A 66 13.99 -1.53 18.14
N LYS A 67 14.26 -0.37 18.75
CA LYS A 67 14.77 -0.28 20.14
C LYS A 67 13.77 -0.81 21.15
N ARG A 68 12.51 -0.38 21.05
CA ARG A 68 11.45 -0.82 21.97
C ARG A 68 11.20 -2.31 21.84
N PHE A 69 11.12 -2.82 20.62
CA PHE A 69 10.96 -4.25 20.37
C PHE A 69 12.15 -5.05 20.92
N ALA A 70 13.37 -4.61 20.67
CA ALA A 70 14.58 -5.24 21.22
C ALA A 70 14.57 -5.29 22.74
N ALA A 71 14.22 -4.19 23.40
CA ALA A 71 14.13 -4.12 24.87
C ALA A 71 13.03 -5.04 25.40
N GLN A 72 11.85 -5.02 24.78
CA GLN A 72 10.66 -5.71 25.27
C GLN A 72 10.71 -7.23 25.07
N TYR A 73 11.28 -7.67 23.96
CA TYR A 73 11.43 -9.09 23.61
C TYR A 73 12.83 -9.64 23.89
N GLN A 74 13.73 -8.82 24.45
CA GLN A 74 15.11 -9.17 24.79
C GLN A 74 15.89 -9.77 23.60
N VAL A 75 15.72 -9.19 22.43
CA VAL A 75 16.40 -9.61 21.19
C VAL A 75 17.50 -8.62 20.81
N SER A 76 18.62 -9.13 20.30
CA SER A 76 19.79 -8.31 19.96
C SER A 76 19.65 -7.56 18.63
N ARG A 77 18.84 -8.09 17.69
CA ARG A 77 18.57 -7.49 16.38
C ARG A 77 17.11 -7.74 16.00
N VAL A 78 16.52 -6.73 15.37
CA VAL A 78 15.15 -6.80 14.85
C VAL A 78 15.22 -6.64 13.34
N SER A 79 14.68 -7.62 12.62
CA SER A 79 14.45 -7.50 11.17
C SER A 79 12.95 -7.37 10.90
N PHE A 80 12.61 -6.75 9.78
CA PHE A 80 11.24 -6.72 9.29
C PHE A 80 10.65 -8.13 9.21
N SER A 81 11.35 -9.09 8.58
CA SER A 81 10.84 -10.45 8.40
C SER A 81 10.50 -11.17 9.70
N SER A 82 11.30 -10.97 10.76
CA SER A 82 11.03 -11.57 12.08
C SER A 82 9.79 -10.95 12.73
N PHE A 83 9.66 -9.63 12.65
CA PHE A 83 8.52 -8.89 13.16
C PHE A 83 7.23 -9.22 12.37
N PHE A 84 7.34 -9.28 11.04
CA PHE A 84 6.27 -9.64 10.13
C PHE A 84 5.74 -11.05 10.43
N LYS A 85 6.63 -12.02 10.64
CA LYS A 85 6.24 -13.38 11.01
C LYS A 85 5.44 -13.41 12.32
N LEU A 86 5.84 -12.64 13.34
CA LEU A 86 5.08 -12.52 14.59
C LEU A 86 3.68 -11.96 14.35
N ALA A 87 3.56 -10.89 13.57
CA ALA A 87 2.28 -10.24 13.26
C ALA A 87 1.34 -11.16 12.48
N VAL A 88 1.87 -11.87 11.47
CA VAL A 88 1.13 -12.85 10.68
C VAL A 88 0.64 -14.02 11.55
N CYS A 89 1.51 -14.59 12.40
CA CYS A 89 1.11 -15.64 13.33
C CYS A 89 0.02 -15.17 14.30
N SER A 90 0.12 -13.92 14.77
CA SER A 90 -0.88 -13.33 15.68
C SER A 90 -2.24 -13.13 15.00
N SER A 91 -2.24 -12.89 13.69
CA SER A 91 -3.46 -12.73 12.89
C SER A 91 -4.22 -14.04 12.64
N GLY A 92 -3.57 -15.20 12.78
CA GLY A 92 -4.24 -16.50 12.63
C GLY A 92 -5.00 -16.68 11.32
N GLY A 93 -4.53 -16.05 10.23
CA GLY A 93 -5.18 -16.07 8.92
C GLY A 93 -6.41 -15.17 8.77
N LEU A 94 -6.69 -14.28 9.73
CA LEU A 94 -7.80 -13.33 9.68
C LEU A 94 -7.42 -11.95 9.14
N ALA A 95 -6.15 -11.73 8.78
CA ALA A 95 -5.68 -10.49 8.16
C ALA A 95 -6.51 -10.18 6.91
N THR A 96 -7.10 -8.98 6.90
CA THR A 96 -7.86 -8.45 5.76
C THR A 96 -7.11 -7.36 5.02
N GLU A 97 -6.12 -6.73 5.66
CA GLU A 97 -5.30 -5.69 5.08
C GLU A 97 -3.83 -5.93 5.39
N LEU A 98 -3.00 -5.83 4.37
CA LEU A 98 -1.54 -5.94 4.48
C LEU A 98 -0.88 -4.86 3.64
N ARG A 99 -0.01 -4.06 4.27
CA ARG A 99 0.77 -3.03 3.60
C ARG A 99 2.24 -3.18 3.93
N PHE A 100 3.02 -3.64 2.97
CA PHE A 100 4.46 -3.84 3.13
C PHE A 100 5.22 -2.51 3.20
N PRO A 101 6.34 -2.44 3.96
CA PRO A 101 7.32 -1.39 3.80
C PRO A 101 8.20 -1.66 2.56
N ASP A 102 8.93 -0.64 2.10
CA ASP A 102 9.90 -0.79 1.00
C ASP A 102 11.04 -1.78 1.31
N THR A 103 11.29 -2.07 2.59
CA THR A 103 12.35 -3.00 3.04
C THR A 103 11.94 -4.47 3.03
N ALA A 104 10.71 -4.80 2.63
CA ALA A 104 10.25 -6.18 2.63
C ALA A 104 10.78 -6.99 1.45
N SER A 105 11.02 -8.27 1.71
CA SER A 105 11.56 -9.23 0.74
C SER A 105 10.46 -9.99 0.00
N MET A 106 10.84 -10.68 -1.07
CA MET A 106 9.96 -11.64 -1.74
C MET A 106 9.55 -12.80 -0.83
N GLU A 107 10.43 -13.23 0.07
CA GLU A 107 10.14 -14.27 1.07
C GLU A 107 9.02 -13.85 2.02
N ASP A 108 8.97 -12.56 2.38
CA ASP A 108 7.88 -12.00 3.19
C ASP A 108 6.56 -12.01 2.42
N LEU A 109 6.58 -11.65 1.13
CA LEU A 109 5.39 -11.72 0.27
C LEU A 109 4.90 -13.17 0.09
N ILE A 110 5.81 -14.12 -0.05
CA ILE A 110 5.49 -15.55 -0.14
C ILE A 110 4.90 -16.06 1.17
N LEU A 111 5.44 -15.65 2.31
CA LEU A 111 4.85 -15.96 3.62
C LEU A 111 3.41 -15.43 3.71
N ALA A 112 3.17 -14.18 3.31
CA ALA A 112 1.83 -13.60 3.28
C ALA A 112 0.86 -14.37 2.38
N SER A 113 1.34 -14.88 1.24
CA SER A 113 0.53 -15.67 0.31
C SER A 113 0.04 -17.00 0.89
N LYS A 114 0.74 -17.51 1.92
CA LYS A 114 0.39 -18.76 2.61
C LYS A 114 -0.48 -18.51 3.84
N GLU A 115 -0.10 -17.50 4.63
CA GLU A 115 -0.66 -17.29 5.97
C GLU A 115 -1.79 -16.25 5.99
N CYS A 116 -1.93 -15.41 4.97
CA CYS A 116 -2.96 -14.36 4.89
C CYS A 116 -3.88 -14.57 3.68
N PRO A 117 -4.72 -15.62 3.63
CA PRO A 117 -5.55 -15.92 2.46
C PRO A 117 -6.76 -14.99 2.28
N ARG A 118 -7.17 -14.26 3.33
CA ARG A 118 -8.37 -13.40 3.37
C ARG A 118 -8.10 -11.92 3.08
N LEU A 119 -6.95 -11.61 2.50
CA LEU A 119 -6.60 -10.22 2.18
C LEU A 119 -7.60 -9.65 1.18
N ARG A 120 -8.15 -8.49 1.56
CA ARG A 120 -8.99 -7.61 0.74
C ARG A 120 -8.19 -6.42 0.24
N ILE A 121 -7.21 -5.96 1.03
CA ILE A 121 -6.30 -4.87 0.69
C ILE A 121 -4.86 -5.38 0.76
N LEU A 122 -4.11 -5.20 -0.34
CA LEU A 122 -2.70 -5.54 -0.40
C LEU A 122 -1.91 -4.38 -1.03
N ALA A 123 -0.96 -3.81 -0.30
CA ALA A 123 0.07 -2.95 -0.87
C ALA A 123 1.38 -3.73 -0.99
N LEU A 124 1.83 -3.95 -2.23
CA LEU A 124 3.02 -4.73 -2.55
C LEU A 124 4.30 -3.99 -2.13
N PRO A 125 5.35 -4.73 -1.74
CA PRO A 125 6.65 -4.14 -1.50
C PRO A 125 7.32 -3.68 -2.79
N ARG A 126 8.31 -2.80 -2.66
CA ARG A 126 9.22 -2.48 -3.76
C ARG A 126 10.21 -3.64 -3.94
N LEU A 127 10.05 -4.38 -5.03
CA LEU A 127 10.80 -5.60 -5.30
C LEU A 127 11.73 -5.42 -6.51
N THR A 128 12.70 -6.32 -6.64
CA THR A 128 13.63 -6.34 -7.77
C THR A 128 12.96 -6.86 -9.05
N MET A 129 13.63 -6.68 -10.19
CA MET A 129 13.20 -7.22 -11.49
C MET A 129 13.09 -8.75 -11.51
N GLU A 130 13.92 -9.46 -10.75
CA GLU A 130 13.84 -10.93 -10.65
C GLU A 130 12.64 -11.37 -9.80
N ASP A 131 12.38 -10.61 -8.74
CA ASP A 131 11.27 -10.84 -7.83
C ASP A 131 9.91 -10.60 -8.51
N GLU A 132 9.78 -9.54 -9.31
CA GLU A 132 8.49 -9.20 -9.92
C GLU A 132 7.91 -10.29 -10.84
N GLU A 133 8.76 -11.15 -11.44
CA GLU A 133 8.30 -12.27 -12.26
C GLU A 133 7.51 -13.33 -11.45
N ARG A 134 7.71 -13.36 -10.13
CA ARG A 134 7.07 -14.32 -9.22
C ARG A 134 5.70 -13.82 -8.73
N ILE A 135 5.48 -12.50 -8.72
CA ILE A 135 4.27 -11.86 -8.18
C ILE A 135 2.98 -12.37 -8.85
N PRO A 136 2.89 -12.48 -10.19
CA PRO A 136 1.64 -12.88 -10.85
C PRO A 136 1.11 -14.24 -10.35
N ARG A 137 2.00 -15.21 -10.11
CA ARG A 137 1.65 -16.55 -9.59
C ARG A 137 1.09 -16.53 -8.17
N LEU A 138 1.42 -15.51 -7.38
CA LEU A 138 0.92 -15.36 -6.02
C LEU A 138 -0.52 -14.83 -5.99
N MET A 139 -0.98 -14.16 -7.06
CA MET A 139 -2.32 -13.58 -7.13
C MET A 139 -3.43 -14.61 -6.96
N ALA A 140 -3.20 -15.85 -7.38
CA ALA A 140 -4.09 -16.99 -7.15
C ALA A 140 -4.41 -17.27 -5.67
N LYS A 141 -3.63 -16.74 -4.73
CA LYS A 141 -3.82 -16.95 -3.28
C LYS A 141 -4.81 -15.97 -2.65
N TRP A 142 -5.03 -14.79 -3.24
CA TRP A 142 -5.86 -13.72 -2.64
C TRP A 142 -7.15 -13.52 -3.43
N LYS A 143 -8.06 -14.48 -3.29
CA LYS A 143 -9.34 -14.51 -4.04
C LYS A 143 -10.33 -13.42 -3.60
N GLU A 144 -10.17 -12.91 -2.40
CA GLU A 144 -11.01 -11.86 -1.79
C GLU A 144 -10.44 -10.45 -2.02
N LEU A 145 -9.39 -10.32 -2.83
CA LEU A 145 -8.71 -9.05 -3.04
C LEU A 145 -9.62 -8.04 -3.75
N GLU A 146 -9.77 -6.88 -3.13
CA GLU A 146 -10.61 -5.76 -3.56
C GLU A 146 -9.76 -4.57 -4.02
N ARG A 147 -8.63 -4.34 -3.35
CA ARG A 147 -7.70 -3.24 -3.59
C ARG A 147 -6.28 -3.74 -3.66
N LEU A 148 -5.58 -3.38 -4.74
CA LEU A 148 -4.16 -3.65 -4.93
C LEU A 148 -3.39 -2.34 -5.08
N GLU A 149 -2.30 -2.19 -4.34
CA GLU A 149 -1.38 -1.07 -4.46
C GLU A 149 0.00 -1.53 -4.93
N ILE A 150 0.51 -0.89 -5.97
CA ILE A 150 1.75 -1.23 -6.66
C ILE A 150 2.63 0.04 -6.73
N HIS A 151 3.54 0.21 -5.78
CA HIS A 151 4.45 1.38 -5.71
C HIS A 151 5.66 1.28 -6.64
N SER A 152 5.85 0.10 -7.25
CA SER A 152 6.86 -0.18 -8.27
C SER A 152 6.21 -1.03 -9.34
N LYS A 153 5.69 -0.40 -10.41
CA LYS A 153 5.02 -1.13 -11.49
C LYS A 153 5.98 -2.13 -12.12
N PRO A 154 5.60 -3.41 -12.24
CA PRO A 154 6.45 -4.41 -12.86
C PRO A 154 6.63 -4.13 -14.36
N SER A 155 7.77 -4.52 -14.91
CA SER A 155 8.07 -4.35 -16.33
C SER A 155 7.08 -5.10 -17.23
N ASN A 156 6.62 -6.28 -16.78
CA ASN A 156 5.56 -7.05 -17.44
C ASN A 156 4.22 -6.91 -16.69
N PHE A 157 3.73 -5.68 -16.58
CA PHE A 157 2.41 -5.42 -15.98
C PHE A 157 1.26 -6.11 -16.72
N VAL A 158 1.37 -6.31 -18.04
CA VAL A 158 0.36 -7.01 -18.84
C VAL A 158 0.08 -8.42 -18.30
N HIS A 159 1.14 -9.17 -17.99
CA HIS A 159 1.02 -10.50 -17.38
C HIS A 159 0.40 -10.44 -15.98
N LEU A 160 0.82 -9.48 -15.15
CA LEU A 160 0.23 -9.29 -13.82
C LEU A 160 -1.27 -8.96 -13.91
N ALA A 161 -1.67 -8.05 -14.80
CA ALA A 161 -3.06 -7.67 -15.00
C ALA A 161 -3.93 -8.87 -15.43
N ALA A 162 -3.41 -9.74 -16.31
CA ALA A 162 -4.08 -10.96 -16.71
C ALA A 162 -4.29 -11.93 -15.53
N GLU A 163 -3.26 -12.15 -14.71
CA GLU A 163 -3.37 -13.00 -13.51
C GLU A 163 -4.32 -12.42 -12.46
N ILE A 164 -4.33 -11.10 -12.27
CA ILE A 164 -5.30 -10.42 -11.41
C ILE A 164 -6.72 -10.68 -11.91
N ALA A 165 -6.97 -10.48 -13.21
CA ALA A 165 -8.29 -10.68 -13.80
C ALA A 165 -8.79 -12.13 -13.67
N GLN A 166 -7.88 -13.10 -13.76
CA GLN A 166 -8.20 -14.51 -13.64
C GLN A 166 -8.52 -14.92 -12.20
N ASN A 167 -7.81 -14.35 -11.22
CA ASN A 167 -7.81 -14.85 -9.85
C ASN A 167 -8.57 -13.96 -8.84
N CYS A 168 -8.58 -12.64 -9.03
CA CYS A 168 -9.07 -11.65 -8.07
C CYS A 168 -10.40 -11.04 -8.52
N ARG A 169 -11.51 -11.78 -8.34
CA ARG A 169 -12.82 -11.41 -8.91
C ARG A 169 -13.49 -10.18 -8.29
N TYR A 170 -13.06 -9.77 -7.10
CA TYR A 170 -13.62 -8.64 -6.36
C TYR A 170 -12.81 -7.36 -6.50
N ILE A 171 -11.73 -7.38 -7.30
CA ILE A 171 -10.86 -6.23 -7.47
C ILE A 171 -11.64 -5.11 -8.16
N HIS A 172 -11.64 -3.94 -7.52
CA HIS A 172 -12.30 -2.75 -8.04
C HIS A 172 -11.48 -1.48 -7.80
N GLU A 173 -10.38 -1.57 -7.04
CA GLU A 173 -9.44 -0.48 -6.83
C GLU A 173 -8.01 -0.88 -7.16
N LEU A 174 -7.35 -0.10 -8.02
CA LEU A 174 -5.94 -0.23 -8.35
C LEU A 174 -5.22 1.09 -8.06
N VAL A 175 -4.16 1.03 -7.27
CA VAL A 175 -3.33 2.18 -6.92
C VAL A 175 -1.92 1.91 -7.43
N MET A 176 -1.45 2.70 -8.38
CA MET A 176 -0.15 2.50 -9.03
C MET A 176 0.54 3.85 -9.27
N PRO A 177 0.91 4.57 -8.19
CA PRO A 177 1.52 5.88 -8.31
C PRO A 177 2.97 5.77 -8.79
N GLY A 178 3.54 6.88 -9.27
CA GLY A 178 4.97 6.95 -9.59
C GLY A 178 5.38 6.05 -10.76
N SER A 179 4.45 5.71 -11.65
CA SER A 179 4.65 4.67 -12.67
C SER A 179 4.80 5.26 -14.07
N SER A 180 5.51 4.55 -14.96
CA SER A 180 5.57 4.92 -16.39
C SER A 180 4.54 4.12 -17.16
N ILE A 181 3.39 4.73 -17.46
CA ILE A 181 2.25 4.07 -18.09
C ILE A 181 2.44 4.11 -19.60
N LYS A 182 2.76 2.96 -20.18
CA LYS A 182 2.87 2.78 -21.63
C LYS A 182 1.53 2.39 -22.22
N LYS A 183 1.43 2.45 -23.55
CA LYS A 183 0.27 2.01 -24.32
C LYS A 183 -0.18 0.60 -23.97
N GLU A 184 0.76 -0.33 -23.79
CA GLU A 184 0.48 -1.72 -23.45
C GLU A 184 -0.12 -1.84 -22.03
N ASP A 185 0.33 -1.00 -21.09
CA ASP A 185 -0.19 -0.98 -19.72
C ASP A 185 -1.63 -0.46 -19.71
N ALA A 186 -1.89 0.66 -20.41
CA ALA A 186 -3.23 1.23 -20.54
C ALA A 186 -4.20 0.23 -21.17
N GLN A 187 -3.77 -0.46 -22.24
CA GLN A 187 -4.57 -1.49 -22.88
C GLN A 187 -4.80 -2.70 -21.96
N ALA A 188 -3.81 -3.09 -21.15
CA ALA A 188 -3.95 -4.17 -20.18
C ALA A 188 -4.97 -3.84 -19.09
N ILE A 189 -4.97 -2.59 -18.58
CA ILE A 189 -6.00 -2.13 -17.63
C ILE A 189 -7.39 -2.27 -18.24
N VAL A 190 -7.59 -1.78 -19.47
CA VAL A 190 -8.88 -1.84 -20.16
C VAL A 190 -9.33 -3.29 -20.44
N ASN A 191 -8.42 -4.15 -20.90
CA ASN A 191 -8.75 -5.50 -21.33
C ASN A 191 -8.98 -6.46 -20.16
N PHE A 192 -8.16 -6.37 -19.12
CA PHE A 192 -8.15 -7.33 -18.03
C PHE A 192 -8.89 -6.82 -16.79
N LEU A 193 -8.95 -5.51 -16.57
CA LEU A 193 -9.54 -4.91 -15.37
C LEU A 193 -10.74 -3.98 -15.71
N PRO A 194 -11.72 -4.42 -16.55
CA PRO A 194 -12.79 -3.53 -17.03
C PRO A 194 -13.79 -3.09 -15.95
N LYS A 195 -13.82 -3.78 -14.81
CA LYS A 195 -14.70 -3.50 -13.65
C LYS A 195 -14.08 -2.61 -12.58
N LEU A 196 -12.90 -2.03 -12.86
CA LEU A 196 -12.29 -1.08 -11.94
C LEU A 196 -13.22 0.13 -11.74
N LYS A 197 -13.45 0.46 -10.47
CA LYS A 197 -14.20 1.64 -10.04
C LYS A 197 -13.29 2.79 -9.62
N SER A 198 -12.07 2.47 -9.16
CA SER A 198 -11.11 3.46 -8.69
C SER A 198 -9.73 3.14 -9.22
N LEU A 199 -9.09 4.13 -9.84
CA LEU A 199 -7.73 4.03 -10.38
C LEU A 199 -6.91 5.25 -9.95
N ASP A 200 -5.80 5.02 -9.27
CA ASP A 200 -4.84 6.06 -8.90
C ASP A 200 -3.52 5.84 -9.65
N LEU A 201 -3.20 6.78 -10.53
CA LEU A 201 -1.96 6.87 -11.30
C LEU A 201 -1.19 8.14 -10.95
N SER A 202 -1.38 8.72 -9.77
CA SER A 202 -0.71 9.95 -9.36
C SER A 202 0.81 9.86 -9.48
N ARG A 203 1.47 10.99 -9.79
CA ARG A 203 2.94 11.09 -9.94
C ARG A 203 3.51 10.22 -11.07
N SER A 204 2.68 9.85 -12.05
CA SER A 204 3.08 8.95 -13.13
C SER A 204 3.48 9.70 -14.40
N TYR A 205 4.30 9.05 -15.22
CA TYR A 205 4.43 9.43 -16.62
C TYR A 205 3.25 8.82 -17.38
N LEU A 206 2.32 9.65 -17.82
CA LEU A 206 1.04 9.25 -18.44
C LEU A 206 0.74 10.24 -19.57
N ARG A 207 0.78 9.78 -20.83
CA ARG A 207 0.43 10.66 -21.95
C ARG A 207 -1.07 10.75 -22.13
N LYS A 208 -1.49 11.78 -22.86
CA LYS A 208 -2.89 12.00 -23.23
C LYS A 208 -3.52 10.75 -23.87
N GLU A 209 -2.82 10.06 -24.76
CA GLU A 209 -3.35 8.88 -25.46
C GLU A 209 -3.66 7.72 -24.52
N GLU A 210 -2.76 7.43 -23.57
CA GLU A 210 -2.97 6.38 -22.57
C GLU A 210 -4.10 6.76 -21.59
N LEU A 211 -4.16 8.03 -21.16
CA LEU A 211 -5.25 8.54 -20.32
C LEU A 211 -6.61 8.37 -21.01
N LEU A 212 -6.72 8.76 -22.28
CA LEU A 212 -7.94 8.61 -23.07
C LEU A 212 -8.32 7.14 -23.27
N THR A 213 -7.33 6.28 -23.52
CA THR A 213 -7.54 4.82 -23.65
C THR A 213 -8.21 4.26 -22.39
N ILE A 214 -7.72 4.64 -21.20
CA ILE A 214 -8.27 4.20 -19.92
C ILE A 214 -9.66 4.79 -19.70
N ALA A 215 -9.83 6.10 -19.89
CA ALA A 215 -11.10 6.79 -19.66
C ALA A 215 -12.24 6.26 -20.55
N GLU A 216 -11.93 5.80 -21.77
CA GLU A 216 -12.90 5.23 -22.70
C GLU A 216 -13.18 3.74 -22.48
N GLY A 217 -12.15 2.99 -22.10
CA GLY A 217 -12.21 1.54 -21.96
C GLY A 217 -12.82 1.07 -20.64
N CYS A 218 -12.50 1.73 -19.53
CA CYS A 218 -12.98 1.37 -18.19
C CYS A 218 -14.34 2.01 -17.90
N ARG A 219 -15.42 1.39 -18.40
CA ARG A 219 -16.78 1.96 -18.34
C ARG A 219 -17.39 2.06 -16.93
N GLU A 220 -16.88 1.28 -15.98
CA GLU A 220 -17.33 1.30 -14.58
C GLU A 220 -16.48 2.24 -13.70
N LEU A 221 -15.53 2.97 -14.28
CA LEU A 221 -14.62 3.82 -13.53
C LEU A 221 -15.33 5.06 -12.97
N GLU A 222 -15.44 5.13 -11.64
CA GLU A 222 -16.06 6.24 -10.91
C GLU A 222 -15.02 7.25 -10.43
N ARG A 223 -13.79 6.79 -10.13
CA ARG A 223 -12.69 7.62 -9.63
C ARG A 223 -11.42 7.40 -10.44
N LEU A 224 -10.84 8.48 -10.96
CA LEU A 224 -9.55 8.50 -11.62
C LEU A 224 -8.67 9.61 -11.02
N ILE A 225 -7.59 9.22 -10.37
CA ILE A 225 -6.61 10.12 -9.78
C ILE A 225 -5.37 10.13 -10.66
N ALA A 226 -5.14 11.23 -11.38
CA ALA A 226 -4.00 11.48 -12.24
C ALA A 226 -3.33 12.81 -11.84
N LYS A 227 -3.10 13.02 -10.54
CA LYS A 227 -2.43 14.21 -9.98
C LYS A 227 -0.92 14.17 -10.19
N ASN A 228 -0.31 15.33 -10.41
CA ASN A 228 1.14 15.48 -10.57
C ASN A 228 1.74 14.55 -11.63
N CYS A 229 0.99 14.25 -12.69
CA CYS A 229 1.46 13.42 -13.79
C CYS A 229 2.19 14.25 -14.85
N ILE A 230 3.08 13.60 -15.59
CA ILE A 230 3.81 14.21 -16.70
C ILE A 230 3.33 13.56 -18.00
N GLY A 231 2.86 14.36 -18.96
CA GLY A 231 2.51 13.91 -20.30
C GLY A 231 1.14 14.36 -20.83
N PHE A 232 0.36 15.11 -20.06
CA PHE A 232 -0.90 15.69 -20.52
C PHE A 232 -1.23 16.99 -19.80
N GLU A 233 -1.99 17.84 -20.48
CA GLU A 233 -2.74 18.94 -19.88
C GLU A 233 -4.22 18.73 -20.15
N LEU A 234 -5.07 19.33 -19.33
CA LEU A 234 -6.52 19.21 -19.52
C LEU A 234 -6.93 19.98 -20.77
N ASP A 235 -7.57 19.28 -21.71
CA ASP A 235 -8.20 19.87 -22.88
C ASP A 235 -9.67 19.45 -23.02
N GLU A 236 -10.34 19.97 -24.05
CA GLU A 236 -11.75 19.67 -24.33
C GLU A 236 -11.98 18.17 -24.58
N GLU A 237 -11.00 17.48 -25.16
CA GLU A 237 -11.13 16.06 -25.49
C GLU A 237 -11.08 15.19 -24.23
N ILE A 238 -10.10 15.41 -23.36
CA ILE A 238 -10.00 14.73 -22.06
C ILE A 238 -11.25 15.03 -21.24
N THR A 239 -11.67 16.29 -21.18
CA THR A 239 -12.86 16.71 -20.43
C THR A 239 -14.11 15.96 -20.91
N ARG A 240 -14.33 15.90 -22.22
CA ARG A 240 -15.47 15.20 -22.81
C ARG A 240 -15.41 13.70 -22.54
N LYS A 241 -14.24 13.07 -22.67
CA LYS A 241 -14.08 11.62 -22.51
C LYS A 241 -14.14 11.18 -21.04
N ALA A 242 -13.60 11.98 -20.14
CA ALA A 242 -13.65 11.76 -18.69
C ALA A 242 -14.98 12.18 -18.03
N SER A 243 -15.91 12.79 -18.78
CA SER A 243 -17.20 13.29 -18.25
C SER A 243 -18.07 12.27 -17.50
N ARG A 244 -17.85 10.97 -17.73
CA ARG A 244 -18.57 9.88 -17.05
C ARG A 244 -17.97 9.52 -15.69
N ILE A 245 -16.72 9.93 -15.46
CA ILE A 245 -15.98 9.65 -14.23
C ILE A 245 -16.43 10.66 -13.18
N THR A 246 -17.05 10.17 -12.12
CA THR A 246 -17.60 11.00 -11.03
C THR A 246 -16.54 11.88 -10.37
N LEU A 247 -15.35 11.34 -10.17
CA LEU A 247 -14.21 12.05 -9.58
C LEU A 247 -12.98 11.89 -10.47
N PHE A 248 -12.70 12.91 -11.28
CA PHE A 248 -11.45 13.01 -12.02
C PHE A 248 -10.56 14.09 -11.40
N GLN A 249 -9.43 13.68 -10.83
CA GLN A 249 -8.46 14.58 -10.20
C GLN A 249 -7.17 14.61 -11.01
N HIS A 250 -6.75 15.79 -11.45
CA HIS A 250 -5.56 15.97 -12.30
C HIS A 250 -4.69 17.16 -11.87
N ASP A 251 -4.86 17.64 -10.64
CA ASP A 251 -4.12 18.78 -10.10
C ASP A 251 -2.61 18.56 -10.21
N GLY A 252 -1.89 19.59 -10.69
CA GLY A 252 -0.42 19.58 -10.80
C GLY A 252 0.14 18.79 -11.99
N SER A 253 -0.71 18.20 -12.85
CA SER A 253 -0.27 17.51 -14.06
C SER A 253 0.11 18.50 -15.17
N LYS A 254 1.15 18.16 -15.94
CA LYS A 254 1.75 19.05 -16.95
C LYS A 254 2.18 18.28 -18.20
N THR A 255 2.45 19.00 -19.30
CA THR A 255 3.10 18.38 -20.46
C THR A 255 4.59 18.11 -20.19
N LYS A 256 5.26 17.39 -21.10
CA LYS A 256 6.71 17.19 -21.02
C LYS A 256 7.51 18.47 -21.21
N ASP A 257 6.96 19.42 -21.96
CA ASP A 257 7.65 20.64 -22.35
C ASP A 257 7.64 21.67 -21.21
N ASP A 258 6.68 21.55 -20.27
CA ASP A 258 6.58 22.37 -19.06
C ASP A 258 7.50 21.90 -17.92
N VAL A 259 8.22 20.80 -18.11
CA VAL A 259 9.26 20.37 -17.18
C VAL A 259 10.52 21.17 -17.49
N THR A 260 10.48 22.46 -17.19
CA THR A 260 11.71 23.24 -17.05
C THR A 260 12.48 22.60 -15.91
N PHE A 261 13.68 22.11 -16.17
CA PHE A 261 14.64 21.83 -15.11
C PHE A 261 14.89 23.18 -14.41
N GLU A 262 14.15 23.46 -13.35
CA GLU A 262 14.65 24.32 -12.29
C GLU A 262 15.86 23.56 -11.73
N LEU A 263 16.99 23.72 -12.41
CA LEU A 263 18.27 23.62 -11.75
C LEU A 263 18.16 24.64 -10.63
N ASP A 264 17.99 24.15 -9.40
CA ASP A 264 18.44 24.91 -8.24
C ASP A 264 19.85 25.37 -8.63
N GLU A 265 19.98 26.67 -8.91
CA GLU A 265 21.27 27.33 -8.94
C GLU A 265 21.85 27.05 -7.55
N CYS A 266 22.69 26.01 -7.45
CA CYS A 266 23.59 25.86 -6.33
C CYS A 266 24.39 27.15 -6.32
N ASP A 267 24.05 28.06 -5.42
CA ASP A 267 24.80 29.27 -5.13
C ASP A 267 26.29 28.91 -5.04
N GLU A 268 27.05 29.28 -6.06
CA GLU A 268 28.51 29.29 -6.05
C GLU A 268 29.00 30.40 -5.11
N GLN A 269 28.68 30.32 -3.82
CA GLN A 269 29.24 31.22 -2.82
C GLN A 269 29.54 30.52 -1.51
N TYR A 270 30.53 29.63 -1.51
CA TYR A 270 31.50 29.55 -0.40
C TYR A 270 32.87 29.10 -0.92
N VAL A 271 33.55 30.01 -1.60
CA VAL A 271 35.02 30.07 -1.52
C VAL A 271 35.35 31.05 -0.41
N THR A 272 35.79 30.56 0.74
CA THR A 272 36.82 31.27 1.51
C THR A 272 37.69 30.27 2.26
N VAL A 273 38.92 30.19 1.77
CA VAL A 273 40.12 29.70 2.44
C VAL A 273 40.29 30.47 3.76
N ILE A 274 40.39 29.76 4.90
CA ILE A 274 41.57 29.70 5.80
C ILE A 274 41.55 28.35 6.53
#